data_AF-A0A2J7TH57-F1
#
_entry.id   AF-A0A2J7TH57-F1
#
_cell.length_a   1.000
_cell.length_b   1.000
_cell.length_c   1.000
_cell.angle_alpha   90.00
_cell.angle_beta   90.00
_cell.angle_gamma   90.00
#
_symmetry.space_group_name_H-M   'P 1'
#
loop_
_entity.id
_entity.type
_entity.pdbx_description
1 polymer ?
#
loop_
_entity_poly.entity_id
_entity_poly.type
_entity_poly.pdbx_seq_one_letter_code
_entity_poly.pdbx_strand_id
1 'polypeptide(L)'
;MASLGAVKGAMIAAVFLSAGGALAEGVTRAVTVVTPSKQELDPDNSAGMTIDILPGEEFAIGSKVGFRVGAQKPGYLVLVDVDASGKVTQRYPNLYSMALPAGASEKANLLQPGRIVAIPDNFNPFAHFEYVAEAPAGKGMILALLSPKPVHVVDLPDVPQEMVGTRAAVAFLYDAAKRLRIADRDGKAPLADPNWSFAVKSYSITP
;
A
#
# COMPACT_ATOMS: atom_id res chain seq x y z
N MET A 1 -12.33 44.67 -19.05
CA MET A 1 -13.56 43.89 -18.84
C MET A 1 -13.17 42.61 -18.12
N ALA A 2 -13.67 42.41 -16.91
CA ALA A 2 -13.46 41.22 -16.08
C ALA A 2 -14.68 40.30 -16.16
N SER A 3 -14.50 38.97 -16.07
CA SER A 3 -15.38 38.07 -15.30
C SER A 3 -14.89 36.61 -15.26
N LEU A 4 -14.72 36.12 -14.03
CA LEU A 4 -14.97 34.78 -13.43
C LEU A 4 -14.94 33.51 -14.33
N GLY A 5 -14.28 32.40 -13.99
CA GLY A 5 -13.99 31.82 -12.66
C GLY A 5 -15.08 30.82 -12.23
N ALA A 6 -15.07 29.59 -12.75
CA ALA A 6 -16.03 28.54 -12.39
C ALA A 6 -15.39 27.50 -11.44
N VAL A 7 -15.79 27.56 -10.17
CA VAL A 7 -15.50 26.53 -9.15
C VAL A 7 -16.68 25.55 -9.12
N LYS A 8 -16.43 24.26 -9.36
CA LYS A 8 -17.44 23.19 -9.20
C LYS A 8 -17.65 22.92 -7.70
N GLY A 9 -18.88 23.10 -7.25
CA GLY A 9 -19.30 22.97 -5.85
C GLY A 9 -19.44 21.52 -5.37
N ALA A 10 -19.16 21.31 -4.08
CA ALA A 10 -19.53 20.12 -3.32
C ALA A 10 -20.99 20.24 -2.85
N MET A 11 -21.77 19.17 -2.97
CA MET A 11 -23.11 19.08 -2.36
C MET A 11 -22.97 18.77 -0.87
N ILE A 12 -23.64 19.57 -0.03
CA ILE A 12 -23.82 19.33 1.40
C ILE A 12 -25.25 18.82 1.59
N ALA A 13 -25.41 17.60 2.09
CA ALA A 13 -26.71 17.08 2.52
C ALA A 13 -26.84 17.24 4.04
N ALA A 14 -27.83 18.01 4.49
CA ALA A 14 -28.19 18.13 5.90
C ALA A 14 -29.26 17.07 6.23
N VAL A 15 -28.98 16.20 7.20
CA VAL A 15 -29.96 15.25 7.74
C VAL A 15 -30.59 15.87 8.99
N PHE A 16 -31.91 16.01 9.01
CA PHE A 16 -32.67 16.48 10.17
C PHE A 16 -33.38 15.29 10.83
N LEU A 17 -33.02 14.95 12.07
CA LEU A 17 -33.84 14.10 12.93
C LEU A 17 -34.74 14.99 13.78
N SER A 18 -36.05 14.91 13.59
CA SER A 18 -37.04 15.50 14.51
C SER A 18 -37.61 14.42 15.44
N ALA A 19 -37.22 14.47 16.71
CA ALA A 19 -37.98 13.84 17.79
C ALA A 19 -38.78 14.93 18.50
N GLY A 20 -40.09 14.71 18.64
CA GLY A 20 -41.02 15.66 19.25
C GLY A 20 -40.79 15.86 20.76
N GLY A 21 -41.22 17.01 21.27
CA GLY A 21 -41.28 17.31 22.70
C GLY A 21 -40.85 18.73 23.01
N ALA A 22 -41.75 19.50 23.62
CA ALA A 22 -41.63 20.93 23.87
C ALA A 22 -40.64 21.31 24.98
N LEU A 23 -40.23 22.60 24.93
CA LEU A 23 -39.64 23.44 26.00
C LEU A 23 -38.20 23.10 26.46
N ALA A 24 -37.22 23.67 25.77
CA ALA A 24 -36.01 24.22 26.38
C ALA A 24 -35.29 25.14 25.38
N GLU A 25 -35.01 26.38 25.76
CA GLU A 25 -34.04 27.24 25.07
C GLU A 25 -32.64 26.64 25.24
N GLY A 26 -32.31 25.68 24.38
CA GLY A 26 -30.99 25.06 24.30
C GLY A 26 -30.35 25.46 22.98
N VAL A 27 -29.19 26.10 23.05
CA VAL A 27 -28.32 26.39 21.90
C VAL A 27 -28.17 25.13 21.04
N THR A 28 -28.89 25.07 19.93
CA THR A 28 -28.78 23.98 18.94
C THR A 28 -27.45 24.14 18.22
N ARG A 29 -26.38 23.58 18.82
CA ARG A 29 -25.15 23.35 18.08
C ARG A 29 -25.47 22.30 17.03
N ALA A 30 -25.58 22.73 15.77
CA ALA A 30 -25.55 21.82 14.65
C ALA A 30 -24.27 20.99 14.77
N VAL A 31 -24.40 19.73 15.17
CA VAL A 31 -23.32 18.76 15.08
C VAL A 31 -23.20 18.45 13.61
N THR A 32 -22.30 19.14 12.92
CA THR A 32 -21.86 18.71 11.60
C THR A 32 -21.20 17.36 11.79
N VAL A 33 -21.95 16.29 11.54
CA VAL A 33 -21.35 14.98 11.30
C VAL A 33 -20.62 15.14 9.97
N VAL A 34 -19.35 15.51 10.05
CA VAL A 34 -18.44 15.40 8.92
C VAL A 34 -18.29 13.90 8.71
N THR A 35 -19.12 13.33 7.83
CA THR A 35 -18.83 12.02 7.25
C THR A 35 -17.42 12.14 6.73
N PRO A 36 -16.43 11.37 7.23
CA PRO A 36 -15.11 11.42 6.65
C PRO A 36 -15.30 11.02 5.20
N SER A 37 -15.12 11.99 4.29
CA SER A 37 -14.87 11.67 2.91
C SER A 37 -13.75 10.64 2.94
N LYS A 38 -13.84 9.65 2.04
CA LYS A 38 -12.78 8.70 1.73
C LYS A 38 -11.58 9.48 1.18
N GLN A 39 -10.98 10.32 2.01
CA GLN A 39 -9.70 10.95 1.79
C GLN A 39 -8.72 9.86 2.14
N GLU A 40 -8.62 8.93 1.19
CA GLU A 40 -7.49 8.06 0.96
C GLU A 40 -6.26 8.86 1.42
N LEU A 41 -5.52 8.31 2.38
CA LEU A 41 -4.10 8.63 2.44
C LEU A 41 -3.63 8.54 1.00
N ASP A 42 -3.19 9.64 0.40
CA ASP A 42 -2.62 9.59 -0.94
C ASP A 42 -1.11 9.52 -0.71
N PRO A 43 -0.55 8.35 -0.31
CA PRO A 43 0.89 8.18 -0.36
C PRO A 43 1.30 8.48 -1.80
N ASP A 44 2.49 9.03 -2.01
CA ASP A 44 2.93 9.43 -3.35
C ASP A 44 2.77 8.26 -4.33
N ASN A 45 1.70 8.29 -5.12
CA ASN A 45 1.37 7.29 -6.10
C ASN A 45 1.51 7.89 -7.50
N SER A 46 2.60 8.64 -7.71
CA SER A 46 2.89 9.28 -8.98
C SER A 46 3.06 8.30 -10.14
N ALA A 47 3.23 6.99 -9.88
CA ALA A 47 3.25 5.93 -10.89
C ALA A 47 1.87 5.27 -11.16
N GLY A 48 0.80 5.65 -10.46
CA GLY A 48 -0.54 5.07 -10.65
C GLY A 48 -0.56 3.56 -10.35
N MET A 49 0.13 3.15 -9.29
CA MET A 49 0.19 1.78 -8.81
C MET A 49 -1.17 1.30 -8.30
N THR A 50 -1.43 0.01 -8.53
CA THR A 50 -2.62 -0.69 -8.01
C THR A 50 -2.22 -2.01 -7.37
N ILE A 51 -3.00 -2.47 -6.39
CA ILE A 51 -2.86 -3.77 -5.75
C ILE A 51 -4.23 -4.43 -5.64
N ASP A 52 -4.32 -5.69 -6.05
CA ASP A 52 -5.45 -6.58 -5.74
C ASP A 52 -4.97 -7.81 -4.97
N ILE A 53 -5.77 -8.21 -3.98
CA ILE A 53 -5.52 -9.41 -3.17
C ILE A 53 -6.54 -10.46 -3.61
N LEU A 54 -6.07 -11.69 -3.81
CA LEU A 54 -6.85 -12.84 -4.27
C LEU A 54 -6.88 -13.91 -3.17
N PRO A 55 -8.04 -14.56 -2.91
CA PRO A 55 -9.34 -14.36 -3.58
C PRO A 55 -10.08 -13.09 -3.15
N GLY A 56 -9.60 -12.42 -2.10
CA GLY A 56 -10.15 -11.19 -1.57
C GLY A 56 -9.30 -10.68 -0.41
N GLU A 57 -9.81 -9.68 0.31
CA GLU A 57 -9.11 -9.03 1.42
C GLU A 57 -9.32 -9.73 2.76
N GLU A 58 -10.16 -10.76 2.81
CA GLU A 58 -10.41 -11.58 4.00
C GLU A 58 -10.21 -13.05 3.66
N PHE A 59 -9.42 -13.75 4.46
CA PHE A 59 -9.09 -15.16 4.25
C PHE A 59 -8.66 -15.84 5.55
N ALA A 60 -8.91 -17.14 5.67
CA ALA A 60 -8.56 -17.92 6.86
C ALA A 60 -7.07 -18.30 6.87
N ILE A 61 -6.52 -18.59 8.04
CA ILE A 61 -5.20 -19.22 8.19
C ILE A 61 -5.14 -20.49 7.31
N GLY A 62 -4.02 -20.69 6.63
CA GLY A 62 -3.80 -21.78 5.68
C GLY A 62 -4.31 -21.51 4.26
N SER A 63 -5.03 -20.41 4.03
CA SER A 63 -5.49 -20.04 2.69
C SER A 63 -4.32 -19.64 1.78
N LYS A 64 -4.39 -20.04 0.51
CA LYS A 64 -3.47 -19.53 -0.51
C LYS A 64 -3.90 -18.11 -0.90
N VAL A 65 -2.97 -17.18 -0.82
CA VAL A 65 -3.20 -15.77 -1.17
C VAL A 65 -2.37 -15.40 -2.38
N GLY A 66 -2.93 -14.57 -3.24
CA GLY A 66 -2.21 -13.98 -4.37
C GLY A 66 -2.32 -12.47 -4.37
N PHE A 67 -1.36 -11.82 -5.00
CA PHE A 67 -1.32 -10.39 -5.22
C PHE A 67 -1.25 -10.11 -6.73
N ARG A 68 -1.97 -9.10 -7.18
CA ARG A 68 -1.81 -8.53 -8.52
C ARG A 68 -1.40 -7.08 -8.38
N VAL A 69 -0.27 -6.72 -8.96
CA VAL A 69 0.29 -5.37 -8.89
C VAL A 69 0.45 -4.81 -10.29
N GLY A 70 -0.06 -3.60 -10.51
CA GLY A 70 0.08 -2.87 -11.77
C GLY A 70 0.66 -1.47 -11.54
N ALA A 71 1.17 -0.85 -12.60
CA ALA A 71 1.61 0.55 -12.60
C ALA A 71 1.48 1.17 -14.00
N GLN A 72 1.38 2.49 -14.06
CA GLN A 72 1.35 3.27 -15.31
C GLN A 72 2.73 3.79 -15.72
N LYS A 73 3.72 3.71 -14.82
CA LYS A 73 5.12 4.05 -15.09
C LYS A 73 6.01 2.82 -14.92
N PRO A 74 7.13 2.72 -15.65
CA PRO A 74 8.08 1.65 -15.45
C PRO A 74 8.79 1.80 -14.10
N GLY A 75 9.13 0.69 -13.47
CA GLY A 75 9.97 0.69 -12.27
C GLY A 75 10.15 -0.68 -11.66
N TYR A 76 11.05 -0.75 -10.68
CA TYR A 76 11.42 -1.97 -9.97
C TYR A 76 10.49 -2.12 -8.77
N LEU A 77 9.68 -3.18 -8.81
CA LEU A 77 8.65 -3.46 -7.83
C LEU A 77 9.23 -4.18 -6.61
N VAL A 78 8.86 -3.70 -5.44
CA VAL A 78 9.05 -4.38 -4.16
C VAL A 78 7.69 -4.52 -3.46
N LEU A 79 7.36 -5.71 -2.97
CA LEU A 79 6.15 -6.00 -2.22
C LEU A 79 6.51 -6.38 -0.79
N VAL A 80 5.90 -5.70 0.17
CA VAL A 80 6.18 -5.83 1.60
C VAL A 80 4.87 -6.10 2.33
N ASP A 81 4.87 -7.16 3.13
CA ASP A 81 3.77 -7.58 3.98
C ASP A 81 4.01 -7.10 5.41
N VAL A 82 2.95 -6.64 6.06
CA VAL A 82 2.90 -6.28 7.47
C VAL A 82 1.81 -7.13 8.11
N ASP A 83 2.22 -8.08 8.94
CA ASP A 83 1.28 -8.98 9.60
C ASP A 83 0.56 -8.31 10.79
N ALA A 84 -0.35 -9.04 11.43
CA ALA A 84 -1.13 -8.52 12.56
C ALA A 84 -0.30 -8.25 13.83
N SER A 85 0.96 -8.72 13.89
CA SER A 85 1.91 -8.34 14.95
C SER A 85 2.69 -7.05 14.63
N GLY A 86 2.60 -6.56 13.40
CA GLY A 86 3.35 -5.42 12.89
C GLY A 86 4.69 -5.79 12.27
N LYS A 87 4.99 -7.09 12.18
CA LYS A 87 6.23 -7.58 11.58
C LYS A 87 6.23 -7.31 10.09
N VAL A 88 7.29 -6.68 9.62
CA VAL A 88 7.50 -6.32 8.23
C VAL A 88 8.32 -7.40 7.53
N THR A 89 7.80 -7.89 6.39
CA THR A 89 8.46 -8.91 5.58
C THR A 89 8.40 -8.59 4.11
N GLN A 90 9.56 -8.64 3.43
CA GLN A 90 9.57 -8.49 1.98
C GLN A 90 9.11 -9.80 1.32
N ARG A 91 8.00 -9.75 0.59
CA ARG A 91 7.44 -10.90 -0.14
C ARG A 91 7.94 -10.97 -1.58
N TYR A 92 8.19 -9.83 -2.23
CA TYR A 92 8.68 -9.78 -3.60
C TYR A 92 9.69 -8.64 -3.85
N PRO A 93 10.81 -8.89 -4.54
CA PRO A 93 11.40 -10.23 -4.69
C PRO A 93 11.71 -10.80 -3.29
N ASN A 94 12.01 -12.08 -3.16
CA ASN A 94 12.46 -12.62 -1.87
C ASN A 94 13.84 -13.27 -2.00
N LEU A 95 14.52 -13.46 -0.87
CA LEU A 95 15.89 -14.00 -0.85
C LEU A 95 15.97 -15.38 -1.54
N TYR A 96 14.92 -16.20 -1.39
CA TYR A 96 14.87 -17.52 -2.00
C TYR A 96 14.88 -17.43 -3.53
N SER A 97 14.03 -16.59 -4.11
CA SER A 97 13.95 -16.46 -5.57
C SER A 97 15.16 -15.75 -6.18
N MET A 98 15.81 -14.85 -5.45
CA MET A 98 17.08 -14.22 -5.85
C MET A 98 18.26 -15.20 -5.86
N ALA A 99 18.24 -16.25 -5.04
CA ALA A 99 19.30 -17.25 -5.01
C ALA A 99 19.30 -18.17 -6.24
N LEU A 100 18.21 -18.18 -7.03
CA LEU A 100 18.10 -18.99 -8.24
C LEU A 100 18.83 -18.31 -9.42
N PRO A 101 19.41 -19.05 -10.39
CA PRO A 101 20.09 -18.45 -11.54
C PRO A 101 19.23 -17.49 -12.37
N ALA A 102 17.94 -17.80 -12.52
CA ALA A 102 16.96 -16.92 -13.17
C ALA A 102 16.63 -15.67 -12.34
N GLY A 103 16.87 -15.73 -11.03
CA GLY A 103 16.76 -14.67 -10.04
C GLY A 103 17.91 -13.66 -10.02
N ALA A 104 18.96 -13.88 -10.81
CA ALA A 104 20.14 -13.01 -10.81
C ALA A 104 20.02 -11.80 -11.77
N SER A 105 18.93 -11.71 -12.55
CA SER A 105 18.76 -10.63 -13.53
C SER A 105 18.35 -9.32 -12.86
N GLU A 106 19.06 -8.23 -13.18
CA GLU A 106 18.78 -6.89 -12.66
C GLU A 106 17.40 -6.35 -13.03
N LYS A 107 16.79 -6.87 -14.09
CA LYS A 107 15.49 -6.40 -14.59
C LYS A 107 14.33 -7.25 -14.12
N ALA A 108 14.56 -8.18 -13.21
CA ALA A 108 13.60 -9.25 -13.04
C ALA A 108 12.42 -8.91 -12.13
N ASN A 109 12.53 -7.87 -11.31
CA ASN A 109 11.39 -7.21 -10.70
C ASN A 109 10.97 -5.91 -11.43
N LEU A 110 11.45 -5.67 -12.66
CA LEU A 110 11.04 -4.52 -13.46
C LEU A 110 9.59 -4.69 -13.94
N LEU A 111 8.71 -3.86 -13.42
CA LEU A 111 7.33 -3.70 -13.87
C LEU A 111 7.28 -2.75 -15.08
N GLN A 112 6.64 -3.20 -16.15
CA GLN A 112 6.39 -2.37 -17.33
C GLN A 112 5.03 -1.66 -17.22
N PRO A 113 4.87 -0.45 -17.79
CA PRO A 113 3.60 0.26 -17.82
C PRO A 113 2.45 -0.61 -18.36
N GLY A 114 1.33 -0.61 -17.65
CA GLY A 114 0.11 -1.33 -18.05
C GLY A 114 0.19 -2.85 -17.94
N ARG A 115 1.34 -3.43 -17.55
CA ARG A 115 1.42 -4.86 -17.21
C ARG A 115 1.07 -5.07 -15.74
N ILE A 116 0.32 -6.14 -15.50
CA ILE A 116 0.02 -6.63 -14.16
C ILE A 116 0.98 -7.79 -13.88
N VAL A 117 1.68 -7.73 -12.75
CA VAL A 117 2.45 -8.86 -12.21
C VAL A 117 1.58 -9.58 -11.18
N ALA A 118 1.42 -10.88 -11.35
CA ALA A 118 0.79 -11.75 -10.36
C ALA A 118 1.87 -12.38 -9.47
N ILE A 119 1.58 -12.53 -8.18
CA ILE A 119 2.45 -13.15 -7.18
C ILE A 119 1.58 -14.05 -6.30
N PRO A 120 1.71 -15.39 -6.34
CA PRO A 120 2.60 -16.17 -7.20
C PRO A 120 2.30 -16.04 -8.70
N ASP A 121 3.33 -16.29 -9.50
CA ASP A 121 3.23 -16.51 -10.95
C ASP A 121 4.23 -17.58 -11.37
N ASN A 122 3.73 -18.74 -11.78
CA ASN A 122 4.51 -19.91 -12.22
C ASN A 122 5.32 -19.66 -13.51
N PHE A 123 5.20 -18.51 -14.15
CA PHE A 123 6.04 -18.12 -15.29
C PHE A 123 7.07 -17.05 -14.92
N ASN A 124 7.04 -16.52 -13.70
CA ASN A 124 8.01 -15.56 -13.19
C ASN A 124 8.92 -16.21 -12.13
N PRO A 125 10.25 -16.32 -12.37
CA PRO A 125 11.18 -16.97 -11.44
C PRO A 125 11.22 -16.31 -10.06
N PHE A 126 10.81 -15.05 -9.94
CA PHE A 126 10.70 -14.35 -8.66
C PHE A 126 9.44 -14.65 -7.87
N ALA A 127 8.42 -15.20 -8.53
CA ALA A 127 7.09 -15.44 -7.98
C ALA A 127 6.70 -16.93 -8.00
N HIS A 128 7.65 -17.84 -8.17
CA HIS A 128 7.48 -19.31 -8.07
C HIS A 128 7.27 -19.81 -6.62
N PHE A 129 6.63 -19.02 -5.75
CA PHE A 129 6.40 -19.37 -4.36
C PHE A 129 4.96 -19.10 -3.98
N GLU A 130 4.30 -20.08 -3.36
CA GLU A 130 2.95 -19.88 -2.85
C GLU A 130 3.01 -19.05 -1.57
N TYR A 131 2.13 -18.06 -1.47
CA TYR A 131 1.87 -17.39 -0.21
C TYR A 131 0.72 -18.11 0.49
N VAL A 132 0.98 -18.57 1.70
CA VAL A 132 -0.03 -19.16 2.59
C VAL A 132 -0.24 -18.21 3.74
N ALA A 133 -1.50 -17.91 4.07
CA ALA A 133 -1.84 -17.09 5.22
C ALA A 133 -1.44 -17.80 6.52
N GLU A 134 -0.64 -17.13 7.33
CA GLU A 134 -0.09 -17.68 8.58
C GLU A 134 -0.62 -16.89 9.78
N ALA A 135 -0.54 -17.50 10.97
CA ALA A 135 -0.80 -16.78 12.21
C ALA A 135 0.20 -15.61 12.38
N PRO A 136 -0.16 -14.53 13.10
CA PRO A 136 -1.40 -14.33 13.85
C PRO A 136 -2.60 -13.92 12.98
N ALA A 137 -3.80 -14.39 13.37
CA ALA A 137 -5.05 -13.86 12.86
C ALA A 137 -5.20 -12.38 13.27
N GLY A 138 -5.83 -11.59 12.41
CA GLY A 138 -6.01 -10.15 12.61
C GLY A 138 -5.84 -9.34 11.33
N LYS A 139 -5.80 -8.02 11.48
CA LYS A 139 -5.61 -7.10 10.37
C LYS A 139 -4.14 -7.04 9.98
N GLY A 140 -3.87 -7.13 8.70
CA GLY A 140 -2.55 -6.87 8.12
C GLY A 140 -2.65 -5.90 6.96
N MET A 141 -1.53 -5.65 6.31
CA MET A 141 -1.48 -4.82 5.12
C MET A 141 -0.34 -5.23 4.19
N ILE A 142 -0.59 -5.07 2.90
CA ILE A 142 0.40 -5.25 1.84
C ILE A 142 0.74 -3.87 1.27
N LEU A 143 2.03 -3.60 1.14
CA LEU A 143 2.62 -2.37 0.62
C LEU A 143 3.39 -2.70 -0.66
N ALA A 144 3.04 -2.06 -1.77
CA ALA A 144 3.85 -2.07 -2.98
C ALA A 144 4.64 -0.77 -3.07
N LEU A 145 5.96 -0.90 -3.28
CA LEU A 145 6.87 0.18 -3.58
C LEU A 145 7.37 0.04 -5.01
N LEU A 146 7.44 1.14 -5.74
CA LEU A 146 8.04 1.18 -7.07
C LEU A 146 9.15 2.21 -7.11
N SER A 147 10.34 1.76 -7.48
CA SER A 147 11.50 2.62 -7.71
C SER A 147 11.77 2.75 -9.21
N PRO A 148 12.07 3.94 -9.74
CA PRO A 148 12.58 4.11 -11.10
C PRO A 148 14.02 3.59 -11.27
N LYS A 149 14.73 3.31 -10.17
CA LYS A 149 16.09 2.74 -10.15
C LYS A 149 16.09 1.28 -9.70
N PRO A 150 17.03 0.44 -10.19
CA PRO A 150 17.14 -0.95 -9.76
C PRO A 150 17.22 -1.07 -8.23
N VAL A 151 16.34 -1.87 -7.66
CA VAL A 151 16.34 -2.21 -6.24
C VAL A 151 15.68 -3.57 -6.07
N HIS A 152 16.32 -4.45 -5.30
CA HIS A 152 15.77 -5.78 -5.01
C HIS A 152 15.40 -5.93 -3.54
N VAL A 153 16.07 -5.22 -2.63
CA VAL A 153 15.85 -5.34 -1.18
C VAL A 153 15.66 -3.96 -0.59
N VAL A 154 14.65 -3.82 0.26
CA VAL A 154 14.43 -2.65 1.11
C VAL A 154 14.52 -3.04 2.57
N ASP A 155 15.06 -2.13 3.38
CA ASP A 155 15.14 -2.30 4.82
C ASP A 155 14.12 -1.37 5.49
N LEU A 156 12.94 -1.91 5.77
CA LEU A 156 11.85 -1.18 6.42
C LEU A 156 11.71 -1.65 7.87
N PRO A 157 11.50 -0.71 8.82
CA PRO A 157 11.30 -1.06 10.22
C PRO A 157 9.94 -1.72 10.44
N ASP A 158 9.87 -2.58 11.46
CA ASP A 158 8.60 -3.12 11.94
C ASP A 158 7.65 -2.00 12.37
N VAL A 159 6.35 -2.22 12.15
CA VAL A 159 5.29 -1.31 12.54
C VAL A 159 4.91 -1.57 14.00
N PRO A 160 4.76 -0.55 14.85
CA PRO A 160 4.24 -0.74 16.19
C PRO A 160 2.86 -1.42 16.15
N GLN A 161 2.67 -2.48 16.94
CA GLN A 161 1.49 -3.36 16.86
C GLN A 161 0.17 -2.57 17.00
N GLU A 162 0.15 -1.53 17.83
CA GLU A 162 -1.01 -0.65 18.03
C GLU A 162 -1.40 0.18 16.80
N MET A 163 -0.50 0.32 15.82
CA MET A 163 -0.74 1.05 14.57
C MET A 163 -1.20 0.15 13.43
N VAL A 164 -1.09 -1.17 13.56
CA VAL A 164 -1.34 -2.11 12.45
C VAL A 164 -2.78 -1.98 11.92
N GLY A 165 -2.91 -1.97 10.59
CA GLY A 165 -4.20 -1.78 9.92
C GLY A 165 -4.81 -0.38 10.08
N THR A 166 -4.06 0.57 10.64
CA THR A 166 -4.49 1.97 10.76
C THR A 166 -3.79 2.87 9.75
N ARG A 167 -4.34 4.08 9.60
CA ARG A 167 -3.72 5.18 8.84
C ARG A 167 -2.32 5.54 9.35
N ALA A 168 -2.05 5.38 10.64
CA ALA A 168 -0.75 5.70 11.23
C ALA A 168 0.35 4.75 10.75
N ALA A 169 0.06 3.46 10.60
CA ALA A 169 1.02 2.48 10.05
C ALA A 169 1.43 2.82 8.62
N VAL A 170 0.46 3.21 7.77
CA VAL A 170 0.74 3.63 6.40
C VAL A 170 1.67 4.84 6.37
N ALA A 171 1.39 5.86 7.20
CA ALA A 171 2.23 7.06 7.28
C ALA A 171 3.64 6.73 7.78
N PHE A 172 3.76 5.88 8.80
CA PHE A 172 5.03 5.41 9.35
C PHE A 172 5.90 4.72 8.27
N LEU A 173 5.33 3.77 7.53
CA LEU A 173 6.05 3.06 6.47
C LEU A 173 6.40 3.97 5.29
N TYR A 174 5.53 4.92 4.95
CA TYR A 174 5.81 5.90 3.91
C TYR A 174 6.99 6.80 4.29
N ASP A 175 7.03 7.29 5.54
CA ASP A 175 8.13 8.10 6.04
C ASP A 175 9.44 7.31 6.13
N ALA A 176 9.37 6.03 6.51
CA ALA A 176 10.52 5.13 6.48
C ALA A 176 11.03 4.90 5.04
N ALA A 177 10.13 4.59 4.12
CA ALA A 177 10.47 4.33 2.73
C ALA A 177 11.06 5.55 2.02
N LYS A 178 10.59 6.76 2.31
CA LYS A 178 11.18 8.01 1.81
C LYS A 178 12.64 8.21 2.20
N ARG A 179 13.05 7.65 3.34
CA ARG A 179 14.44 7.72 3.82
C ARG A 179 15.31 6.65 3.20
N LEU A 180 14.71 5.63 2.55
CA LEU A 180 15.47 4.63 1.82
C LEU A 180 16.24 5.32 0.71
N ARG A 181 17.53 5.03 0.72
CA ARG A 181 18.44 5.42 -0.34
C ARG A 181 18.92 4.19 -1.07
N ILE A 182 19.00 4.30 -2.37
CA ILE A 182 19.55 3.23 -3.20
C ILE A 182 21.05 3.49 -3.35
N ALA A 183 21.83 2.56 -2.82
CA ALA A 183 23.26 2.52 -3.08
C ALA A 183 23.50 2.18 -4.54
N ASP A 184 24.43 2.92 -5.15
CA ASP A 184 24.93 2.57 -6.46
C ASP A 184 25.75 1.28 -6.38
N ARG A 185 25.67 0.45 -7.43
CA ARG A 185 26.27 -0.89 -7.46
C ARG A 185 27.79 -0.84 -7.25
N ASP A 186 28.43 0.21 -7.75
CA ASP A 186 29.88 0.38 -7.64
C ASP A 186 30.30 1.14 -6.36
N GLY A 187 29.34 1.61 -5.56
CA GLY A 187 29.59 2.44 -4.38
C GLY A 187 30.22 3.81 -4.69
N LYS A 188 30.29 4.17 -5.98
CA LYS A 188 30.99 5.38 -6.45
C LYS A 188 30.07 6.59 -6.54
N ALA A 189 28.78 6.38 -6.82
CA ALA A 189 27.82 7.46 -6.88
C ALA A 189 27.14 7.71 -5.52
N PRO A 190 26.72 8.96 -5.25
CA PRO A 190 25.92 9.28 -4.08
C PRO A 190 24.64 8.45 -4.01
N LEU A 191 24.25 8.11 -2.79
CA LEU A 191 22.97 7.53 -2.44
C LEU A 191 21.81 8.26 -3.15
N ALA A 192 21.11 7.55 -4.03
CA ALA A 192 20.06 8.13 -4.86
C ALA A 192 18.75 8.27 -4.09
N ASP A 193 18.06 9.40 -4.27
CA ASP A 193 16.64 9.51 -3.96
C ASP A 193 15.83 8.78 -5.05
N PRO A 194 15.08 7.72 -4.72
CA PRO A 194 14.38 6.96 -5.73
C PRO A 194 13.13 7.66 -6.24
N ASN A 195 12.57 8.68 -5.57
CA ASN A 195 11.21 9.16 -5.86
C ASN A 195 10.20 8.00 -5.90
N TRP A 196 10.13 7.26 -4.78
CA TRP A 196 9.28 6.09 -4.63
C TRP A 196 7.82 6.39 -4.95
N SER A 197 7.17 5.47 -5.68
CA SER A 197 5.71 5.40 -5.75
C SER A 197 5.17 4.29 -4.85
N PHE A 198 3.96 4.49 -4.33
CA PHE A 198 3.38 3.65 -3.29
C PHE A 198 1.94 3.26 -3.59
N ALA A 199 1.60 2.02 -3.24
CA ALA A 199 0.21 1.58 -3.07
C ALA A 199 0.12 0.70 -1.82
N VAL A 200 -1.01 0.79 -1.12
CA VAL A 200 -1.28 -0.01 0.08
C VAL A 200 -2.67 -0.62 -0.01
N LYS A 201 -2.79 -1.85 0.47
CA LYS A 201 -4.08 -2.51 0.66
C LYS A 201 -4.09 -3.25 1.98
N SER A 202 -5.18 -3.13 2.73
CA SER A 202 -5.36 -3.87 3.99
C SER A 202 -5.99 -5.22 3.72
N TYR A 203 -5.73 -6.18 4.61
CA TYR A 203 -6.39 -7.49 4.61
C TYR A 203 -6.69 -7.93 6.05
N SER A 204 -7.47 -8.99 6.20
CA SER A 204 -7.76 -9.63 7.48
C SER A 204 -7.57 -11.14 7.38
N ILE A 205 -6.78 -11.70 8.29
CA ILE A 205 -6.64 -13.13 8.49
C ILE A 205 -7.61 -13.57 9.58
N THR A 206 -8.48 -14.53 9.28
CA THR A 206 -9.37 -15.15 10.26
C THR A 206 -8.81 -16.48 10.76
N PRO A 207 -9.12 -16.90 12.00
CA PRO A 207 -8.69 -18.19 12.53
C PRO A 207 -9.12 -19.39 11.69
#